data_AF-A0A1H8P9N0-F1
#
_entry.id   AF-A0A1H8P9N0-F1
#
_cell.length_a   1.000
_cell.length_b   1.000
_cell.length_c   1.000
_cell.angle_alpha   90.00
_cell.angle_beta   90.00
_cell.angle_gamma   90.00
#
_symmetry.space_group_name_H-M   'P 1'
#
loop_
_entity.id
_entity.type
_entity.pdbx_description
1 polymer ?
#
loop_
_entity_poly.entity_id
_entity_poly.type
_entity_poly.pdbx_seq_one_letter_code
_entity_poly.pdbx_strand_id
1 'polypeptide(L)'
;MANEVFANNREISCKAGDGVSIARFPDVCFTPPQAPPTPLGVPIPYPNTGYAKDTSRGSRTVRISGKEVMLKDQSYFKTSTGDEAGNAPKKGIVTSKIKGKVYFVSWSMDVKFEGQNVDRHLDLTTHNHASMPAQTPPGPTTDGVAQDSSCPHTNLKRDPPKDEHEINQQVRISRQKKLQQRREQKLDRMVDKANKANSPSEKQELFEAALKYDTLIKGERFEVKVAEQTQAKEVAVKITCRDCGLVIQEFDVVTREGVVKECKASWGQVGLSQFKREEQLAQRPDVFGPGTVVHVAVPKGQRSNLEKKFGKENKPHMSGKIQEH
;
A
#
# COMPACT_ATOMS: atom_id res chain seq x y z
N MET A 1 1.10 -9.62 -4.63
CA MET A 1 0.84 -8.64 -5.69
C MET A 1 -0.67 -8.44 -5.79
N ALA A 2 -1.17 -7.27 -6.21
CA ALA A 2 -2.50 -7.21 -6.83
C ALA A 2 -2.41 -7.95 -8.17
N ASN A 3 -3.24 -8.97 -8.39
CA ASN A 3 -3.22 -9.82 -9.57
C ASN A 3 -4.04 -9.27 -10.73
N GLU A 4 -4.65 -8.10 -10.57
CA GLU A 4 -5.36 -7.35 -11.61
C GLU A 4 -6.50 -8.16 -12.29
N VAL A 5 -7.03 -9.17 -11.60
CA VAL A 5 -8.21 -9.95 -12.02
C VAL A 5 -9.38 -9.57 -11.13
N PHE A 6 -10.46 -9.08 -11.74
CA PHE A 6 -11.59 -8.48 -11.02
C PHE A 6 -12.91 -9.19 -11.35
N ALA A 7 -13.81 -9.21 -10.37
CA ALA A 7 -15.19 -9.63 -10.53
C ALA A 7 -16.11 -8.54 -9.95
N ASN A 8 -17.01 -8.00 -10.78
CA ASN A 8 -17.81 -6.81 -10.45
C ASN A 8 -16.95 -5.67 -9.87
N ASN A 9 -15.85 -5.33 -10.57
CA ASN A 9 -14.91 -4.25 -10.21
C ASN A 9 -14.18 -4.43 -8.86
N ARG A 10 -14.22 -5.62 -8.27
CA ARG A 10 -13.57 -5.95 -7.00
C ARG A 10 -12.58 -7.09 -7.24
N GLU A 11 -11.34 -6.94 -6.77
CA GLU A 11 -10.28 -7.91 -7.05
C GLU A 11 -10.66 -9.29 -6.51
N ILE A 12 -10.47 -10.34 -7.32
CA ILE A 12 -10.74 -11.70 -6.90
C ILE A 12 -9.66 -12.17 -5.93
N SER A 13 -10.07 -12.62 -4.75
CA SER A 13 -9.15 -13.12 -3.74
C SER A 13 -8.51 -14.43 -4.20
N CYS A 14 -7.19 -14.49 -4.17
CA CYS A 14 -6.45 -15.70 -4.53
C CYS A 14 -5.16 -15.80 -3.74
N LYS A 15 -4.53 -16.97 -3.77
CA LYS A 15 -3.34 -17.26 -2.98
C LYS A 15 -2.09 -16.46 -3.37
N ALA A 16 -2.01 -15.98 -4.62
CA ALA A 16 -0.93 -15.10 -5.04
C ALA A 16 -1.18 -13.62 -4.69
N GLY A 17 -2.39 -13.31 -4.22
CA GLY A 17 -2.84 -11.96 -3.86
C GLY A 17 -2.26 -11.43 -2.56
N ASP A 18 -2.28 -10.10 -2.45
CA ASP A 18 -1.90 -9.38 -1.24
C ASP A 18 -3.12 -9.09 -0.33
N GLY A 19 -4.30 -9.63 -0.64
CA GLY A 19 -5.51 -9.41 0.15
C GLY A 19 -5.34 -9.74 1.63
N VAL A 20 -5.93 -8.91 2.49
CA VAL A 20 -5.86 -9.01 3.94
C VAL A 20 -7.25 -8.79 4.55
N SER A 21 -7.67 -9.65 5.46
CA SER A 21 -8.71 -9.28 6.43
C SER A 21 -8.00 -8.64 7.61
N ILE A 22 -8.04 -7.32 7.73
CA ILE A 22 -7.24 -6.58 8.72
C ILE A 22 -8.06 -6.22 9.95
N ALA A 23 -7.43 -6.35 11.12
CA ALA A 23 -7.93 -5.86 12.41
C ALA A 23 -9.41 -6.17 12.68
N ARG A 24 -9.82 -7.42 12.38
CA ARG A 24 -11.16 -7.91 12.64
C ARG A 24 -11.41 -7.90 14.15
N PHE A 25 -12.35 -7.07 14.57
CA PHE A 25 -12.60 -6.74 15.97
C PHE A 25 -14.10 -6.60 16.22
N PRO A 26 -14.61 -6.94 17.43
CA PRO A 26 -13.88 -7.58 18.53
C PRO A 26 -13.77 -9.10 18.37
N ASP A 27 -12.62 -9.67 18.73
CA ASP A 27 -12.47 -11.07 19.11
C ASP A 27 -12.29 -11.18 20.63
N VAL A 28 -13.33 -11.56 21.37
CA VAL A 28 -13.24 -11.65 22.83
C VAL A 28 -12.64 -12.98 23.26
N CYS A 29 -11.37 -12.95 23.68
CA CYS A 29 -10.65 -14.08 24.22
C CYS A 29 -10.36 -13.92 25.70
N PHE A 30 -10.29 -15.04 26.41
CA PHE A 30 -9.88 -15.08 27.81
C PHE A 30 -8.35 -15.02 27.93
N THR A 31 -7.87 -13.98 28.59
CA THR A 31 -6.45 -13.71 28.81
C THR A 31 -6.04 -14.12 30.22
N PRO A 32 -4.93 -14.85 30.40
CA PRO A 32 -4.45 -15.22 31.73
C PRO A 32 -4.25 -13.97 32.60
N PRO A 33 -4.76 -13.94 33.84
CA PRO A 33 -4.55 -12.81 34.74
C PRO A 33 -3.08 -12.74 35.16
N GLN A 34 -2.55 -11.52 35.34
CA GLN A 34 -1.21 -11.32 35.92
C GLN A 34 -1.17 -11.55 37.45
N ALA A 35 -2.33 -11.64 38.10
CA ALA A 35 -2.51 -11.85 39.55
C ALA A 35 -3.23 -13.20 39.84
N PRO A 36 -3.19 -13.73 41.09
CA PRO A 36 -3.64 -15.10 41.43
C PRO A 36 -5.09 -15.42 41.02
N PRO A 37 -5.46 -16.71 40.87
CA PRO A 37 -6.19 -17.21 39.70
C PRO A 37 -7.68 -16.89 39.73
N THR A 38 -8.15 -16.08 38.77
CA THR A 38 -9.50 -16.22 38.25
C THR A 38 -9.51 -17.44 37.30
N PRO A 39 -10.34 -18.47 37.55
CA PRO A 39 -10.23 -19.77 36.89
C PRO A 39 -10.49 -19.75 35.37
N LEU A 40 -11.10 -18.67 34.84
CA LEU A 40 -11.49 -18.56 33.44
C LEU A 40 -10.67 -17.54 32.63
N GLY A 41 -9.81 -16.73 33.27
CA GLY A 41 -9.14 -15.58 32.62
C GLY A 41 -10.01 -14.33 32.52
N VAL A 42 -9.41 -13.21 32.10
CA VAL A 42 -10.11 -11.93 31.88
C VAL A 42 -10.53 -11.84 30.42
N PRO A 43 -11.82 -11.59 30.10
CA PRO A 43 -12.26 -11.43 28.71
C PRO A 43 -11.76 -10.10 28.14
N ILE A 44 -10.91 -10.17 27.11
CA ILE A 44 -10.31 -9.01 26.45
C ILE A 44 -10.59 -9.10 24.94
N PRO A 45 -11.05 -8.02 24.30
CA PRO A 45 -11.25 -8.00 22.86
C PRO A 45 -9.92 -7.80 22.13
N TYR A 46 -9.63 -8.64 21.15
CA TYR A 46 -8.43 -8.64 20.31
C TYR A 46 -8.76 -8.31 18.86
N PRO A 47 -7.86 -7.61 18.14
CA PRO A 47 -7.94 -7.46 16.70
C PRO A 47 -7.26 -8.64 16.00
N ASN A 48 -7.92 -9.22 15.02
CA ASN A 48 -7.40 -10.34 14.25
C ASN A 48 -7.09 -9.99 12.80
N THR A 49 -6.05 -10.61 12.25
CA THR A 49 -5.64 -10.43 10.85
C THR A 49 -5.49 -11.76 10.14
N GLY A 50 -5.97 -11.86 8.90
CA GLY A 50 -5.81 -13.04 8.03
C GLY A 50 -5.35 -12.63 6.63
N TYR A 51 -4.60 -13.50 5.95
CA TYR A 51 -3.93 -13.16 4.70
C TYR A 51 -4.33 -14.09 3.55
N ALA A 52 -4.56 -13.51 2.36
CA ALA A 52 -4.89 -14.26 1.14
C ALA A 52 -3.79 -15.26 0.74
N LYS A 53 -2.52 -14.95 1.00
CA LYS A 53 -1.40 -15.89 0.79
C LYS A 53 -1.55 -17.23 1.51
N ASP A 54 -2.33 -17.25 2.60
CA ASP A 54 -2.60 -18.44 3.40
C ASP A 54 -3.85 -19.20 2.92
N THR A 55 -4.36 -18.89 1.73
CA THR A 55 -5.46 -19.61 1.08
C THR A 55 -5.19 -21.12 1.02
N SER A 56 -6.24 -21.89 1.31
CA SER A 56 -6.31 -23.34 1.15
C SER A 56 -7.65 -23.77 0.58
N ARG A 57 -7.65 -24.93 -0.08
CA ARG A 57 -8.85 -25.49 -0.74
C ARG A 57 -9.45 -24.53 -1.75
N GLY A 58 -8.60 -23.77 -2.44
CA GLY A 58 -8.97 -22.95 -3.58
C GLY A 58 -9.34 -23.79 -4.80
N SER A 59 -9.55 -23.10 -5.91
CA SER A 59 -9.80 -23.69 -7.23
C SER A 59 -8.67 -24.63 -7.67
N ARG A 60 -9.02 -25.63 -8.48
CA ARG A 60 -8.07 -26.64 -8.99
C ARG A 60 -7.59 -26.34 -10.42
N THR A 61 -8.52 -25.93 -11.27
CA THR A 61 -8.40 -25.70 -12.70
C THR A 61 -8.21 -24.23 -13.03
N VAL A 62 -8.95 -23.33 -12.37
CA VAL A 62 -8.78 -21.87 -12.56
C VAL A 62 -7.64 -21.38 -11.69
N ARG A 63 -6.71 -20.61 -12.24
CA ARG A 63 -5.56 -20.09 -11.50
C ARG A 63 -5.33 -18.62 -11.82
N ILE A 64 -5.04 -17.84 -10.79
CA ILE A 64 -4.59 -16.45 -10.91
C ILE A 64 -3.12 -16.42 -10.48
N SER A 65 -2.25 -15.86 -11.33
CA SER A 65 -0.80 -15.86 -11.13
C SER A 65 -0.23 -17.26 -10.81
N GLY A 66 -0.79 -18.29 -11.46
CA GLY A 66 -0.38 -19.69 -11.29
C GLY A 66 -0.79 -20.34 -9.96
N LYS A 67 -1.60 -19.68 -9.12
CA LYS A 67 -2.06 -20.19 -7.83
C LYS A 67 -3.59 -20.28 -7.75
N GLU A 68 -4.06 -21.05 -6.77
CA GLU A 68 -5.48 -21.30 -6.50
C GLU A 68 -6.23 -20.01 -6.12
N VAL A 69 -7.49 -19.93 -6.54
CA VAL A 69 -8.44 -18.83 -6.30
C VAL A 69 -9.37 -19.21 -5.15
N MET A 70 -9.80 -18.24 -4.35
CA MET A 70 -10.77 -18.45 -3.27
C MET A 70 -12.18 -18.69 -3.84
N LEU A 71 -12.80 -19.78 -3.39
CA LEU A 71 -14.15 -20.20 -3.76
C LEU A 71 -15.06 -20.22 -2.52
N LYS A 72 -16.26 -19.69 -2.70
CA LYS A 72 -17.36 -19.72 -1.74
C LYS A 72 -17.50 -21.10 -1.08
N ASP A 73 -17.73 -21.11 0.23
CA ASP A 73 -18.02 -22.29 1.08
C ASP A 73 -16.97 -23.42 1.04
N GLN A 74 -15.86 -23.22 0.34
CA GLN A 74 -14.83 -24.23 0.15
C GLN A 74 -13.48 -23.77 0.67
N SER A 75 -13.10 -22.55 0.31
CA SER A 75 -11.77 -22.00 0.57
C SER A 75 -11.72 -21.20 1.87
N TYR A 76 -10.53 -21.08 2.44
CA TYR A 76 -10.29 -20.32 3.67
C TYR A 76 -8.84 -19.85 3.77
N PHE A 77 -8.60 -18.79 4.54
CA PHE A 77 -7.24 -18.49 5.01
C PHE A 77 -6.94 -19.39 6.20
N LYS A 78 -5.76 -20.05 6.18
CA LYS A 78 -5.39 -21.06 7.18
C LYS A 78 -5.44 -20.55 8.61
N THR A 79 -4.98 -19.31 8.82
CA THR A 79 -4.67 -18.80 10.15
C THR A 79 -5.08 -17.34 10.27
N SER A 80 -5.82 -17.04 11.33
CA SER A 80 -6.03 -15.71 11.90
C SER A 80 -4.98 -15.43 12.98
N THR A 81 -4.50 -14.20 13.12
CA THR A 81 -3.45 -13.83 14.11
C THR A 81 -3.75 -12.48 14.76
N GLY A 82 -3.36 -12.28 16.02
CA GLY A 82 -3.54 -11.03 16.78
C GLY A 82 -4.18 -11.22 18.16
N ASP A 83 -4.69 -12.43 18.44
CA ASP A 83 -5.38 -12.84 19.67
C ASP A 83 -4.56 -13.81 20.53
N GLU A 84 -3.27 -13.99 20.24
CA GLU A 84 -2.42 -14.98 20.92
C GLU A 84 -2.29 -14.77 22.42
N ALA A 85 -2.47 -13.55 22.91
CA ALA A 85 -2.47 -13.24 24.34
C ALA A 85 -3.70 -13.83 25.06
N GLY A 86 -4.80 -14.06 24.34
CA GLY A 86 -6.03 -14.70 24.83
C GLY A 86 -5.93 -16.21 25.04
N ASN A 87 -4.80 -16.69 25.59
CA ASN A 87 -4.48 -18.11 25.70
C ASN A 87 -4.78 -18.72 27.08
N ALA A 88 -5.80 -18.24 27.80
CA ALA A 88 -6.35 -18.96 28.94
C ALA A 88 -7.00 -20.29 28.48
N PRO A 89 -7.28 -21.27 29.36
CA PRO A 89 -7.81 -22.58 28.96
C PRO A 89 -9.03 -22.52 28.05
N LYS A 90 -9.94 -21.54 28.26
CA LYS A 90 -11.15 -21.36 27.46
C LYS A 90 -10.90 -20.68 26.10
N LYS A 91 -9.85 -19.88 25.93
CA LYS A 91 -9.51 -19.11 24.71
C LYS A 91 -10.63 -18.17 24.26
N GLY A 92 -11.02 -18.20 22.98
CA GLY A 92 -12.17 -17.45 22.47
C GLY A 92 -13.48 -17.82 23.16
N ILE A 93 -14.30 -16.83 23.49
CA ILE A 93 -15.57 -17.01 24.19
C ILE A 93 -16.57 -17.91 23.43
N VAL A 94 -16.59 -17.85 22.09
CA VAL A 94 -17.50 -18.61 21.23
C VAL A 94 -16.86 -19.94 20.80
N THR A 95 -15.72 -19.88 20.11
CA THR A 95 -15.16 -21.06 19.43
C THR A 95 -14.11 -21.81 20.23
N SER A 96 -13.71 -21.30 21.40
CA SER A 96 -12.59 -21.81 22.19
C SER A 96 -11.29 -21.99 21.40
N LYS A 97 -11.12 -21.17 20.35
CA LYS A 97 -9.89 -21.08 19.59
C LYS A 97 -9.29 -19.69 19.73
N ILE A 98 -7.97 -19.70 19.66
CA ILE A 98 -7.15 -18.62 19.15
C ILE A 98 -6.49 -19.14 17.88
N LYS A 99 -6.21 -18.29 16.90
CA LYS A 99 -5.57 -18.70 15.63
C LYS A 99 -6.31 -19.75 14.79
N GLY A 100 -7.60 -19.57 14.55
CA GLY A 100 -8.41 -20.43 13.68
C GLY A 100 -8.46 -19.98 12.22
N LYS A 101 -9.30 -20.66 11.43
CA LYS A 101 -9.50 -20.35 10.01
C LYS A 101 -10.29 -19.05 9.83
N VAL A 102 -10.07 -18.38 8.70
CA VAL A 102 -10.88 -17.24 8.24
C VAL A 102 -11.70 -17.67 7.03
N TYR A 103 -13.01 -17.50 7.10
CA TYR A 103 -13.91 -17.78 5.99
C TYR A 103 -14.57 -16.49 5.50
N PHE A 104 -14.79 -16.44 4.20
CA PHE A 104 -15.68 -15.47 3.58
C PHE A 104 -17.14 -15.86 3.86
N VAL A 105 -17.97 -14.84 4.10
CA VAL A 105 -19.42 -14.94 4.32
C VAL A 105 -20.20 -14.08 3.33
N SER A 106 -19.51 -13.46 2.38
CA SER A 106 -20.09 -12.89 1.16
C SER A 106 -19.14 -13.13 -0.01
N TRP A 107 -19.65 -13.01 -1.24
CA TRP A 107 -18.94 -13.36 -2.48
C TRP A 107 -19.59 -12.65 -3.68
N SER A 108 -19.07 -12.84 -4.90
CA SER A 108 -19.70 -12.37 -6.14
C SER A 108 -21.07 -13.01 -6.38
N MET A 109 -22.07 -12.23 -6.81
CA MET A 109 -23.42 -12.76 -7.03
C MET A 109 -23.56 -13.54 -8.34
N ASP A 110 -22.72 -13.25 -9.33
CA ASP A 110 -22.84 -13.68 -10.72
C ASP A 110 -21.56 -14.30 -11.29
N VAL A 111 -20.37 -13.93 -10.80
CA VAL A 111 -19.10 -14.51 -11.24
C VAL A 111 -18.80 -15.79 -10.46
N LYS A 112 -18.61 -16.88 -11.21
CA LYS A 112 -18.33 -18.21 -10.66
C LYS A 112 -17.13 -18.86 -11.33
N PHE A 113 -16.28 -19.50 -10.55
CA PHE A 113 -15.24 -20.42 -11.00
C PHE A 113 -15.55 -21.81 -10.48
N GLU A 114 -15.44 -22.83 -11.34
CA GLU A 114 -15.72 -24.23 -10.97
C GLU A 114 -17.13 -24.43 -10.40
N GLY A 115 -18.10 -23.63 -10.88
CA GLY A 115 -19.48 -23.64 -10.39
C GLY A 115 -19.71 -22.94 -9.05
N GLN A 116 -18.65 -22.43 -8.40
CA GLN A 116 -18.71 -21.72 -7.13
C GLN A 116 -18.48 -20.23 -7.30
N ASN A 117 -19.19 -19.41 -6.52
CA ASN A 117 -18.99 -17.96 -6.51
C ASN A 117 -17.57 -17.62 -6.03
N VAL A 118 -17.01 -16.55 -6.57
CA VAL A 118 -15.65 -16.09 -6.22
C VAL A 118 -15.69 -15.08 -5.08
N ASP A 119 -14.74 -15.19 -4.17
CA ASP A 119 -14.54 -14.22 -3.08
C ASP A 119 -13.70 -13.03 -3.56
N ARG A 120 -14.00 -11.81 -3.10
CA ARG A 120 -13.39 -10.59 -3.64
C ARG A 120 -13.03 -9.55 -2.59
N HIS A 121 -12.29 -8.53 -3.01
CA HIS A 121 -12.10 -7.29 -2.25
C HIS A 121 -13.40 -6.81 -1.63
N LEU A 122 -13.43 -6.38 -0.36
CA LEU A 122 -14.60 -5.97 0.45
C LEU A 122 -15.60 -7.07 0.80
N ASP A 123 -15.38 -8.32 0.35
CA ASP A 123 -16.27 -9.39 0.77
C ASP A 123 -16.01 -9.69 2.24
N LEU A 124 -17.09 -9.94 2.97
CA LEU A 124 -17.09 -10.05 4.41
C LEU A 124 -16.43 -11.36 4.81
N THR A 125 -15.63 -11.31 5.87
CA THR A 125 -15.00 -12.46 6.50
C THR A 125 -15.28 -12.50 7.99
N THR A 126 -15.16 -13.69 8.54
CA THR A 126 -15.22 -13.97 9.97
C THR A 126 -14.04 -14.83 10.36
N HIS A 127 -13.51 -14.62 11.56
CA HIS A 127 -12.25 -15.20 12.02
C HIS A 127 -12.45 -16.28 13.08
N ASN A 128 -11.38 -17.06 13.29
CA ASN A 128 -11.25 -18.03 14.36
C ASN A 128 -12.34 -19.11 14.39
N HIS A 129 -12.65 -19.64 13.21
CA HIS A 129 -13.65 -20.71 13.07
C HIS A 129 -13.18 -22.04 13.66
N ALA A 130 -14.10 -22.67 14.41
CA ALA A 130 -14.05 -24.08 14.81
C ALA A 130 -15.46 -24.69 14.92
N SER A 131 -16.44 -23.84 15.22
CA SER A 131 -17.88 -24.10 15.18
C SER A 131 -18.59 -22.87 14.60
N MET A 132 -19.86 -23.01 14.24
CA MET A 132 -20.75 -21.87 14.01
C MET A 132 -21.47 -21.52 15.31
N PRO A 133 -21.65 -20.23 15.66
CA PRO A 133 -21.15 -19.05 14.95
C PRO A 133 -19.63 -18.85 15.11
N ALA A 134 -19.06 -18.04 14.23
CA ALA A 134 -17.65 -17.65 14.30
C ALA A 134 -17.36 -16.79 15.53
N GLN A 135 -16.07 -16.64 15.86
CA GLN A 135 -15.62 -15.90 17.04
C GLN A 135 -15.72 -14.38 16.88
N THR A 136 -15.61 -13.87 15.65
CA THR A 136 -15.73 -12.44 15.34
C THR A 136 -16.97 -12.16 14.50
N PRO A 137 -17.57 -10.95 14.60
CA PRO A 137 -18.62 -10.53 13.66
C PRO A 137 -18.11 -10.50 12.20
N PRO A 138 -18.96 -10.36 11.17
CA PRO A 138 -18.55 -10.21 9.75
C PRO A 138 -17.92 -8.85 9.40
N GLY A 139 -16.80 -8.84 8.66
CA GLY A 139 -16.09 -7.60 8.27
C GLY A 139 -15.38 -7.66 6.93
N PRO A 140 -15.17 -6.52 6.25
CA PRO A 140 -14.66 -6.51 4.89
C PRO A 140 -13.19 -6.93 4.84
N THR A 141 -12.85 -7.70 3.81
CA THR A 141 -11.46 -7.89 3.38
C THR A 141 -10.99 -6.73 2.53
N THR A 142 -9.70 -6.42 2.59
CA THR A 142 -9.07 -5.42 1.74
C THR A 142 -8.15 -6.12 0.74
N ASP A 143 -8.20 -5.69 -0.50
CA ASP A 143 -7.44 -6.16 -1.66
C ASP A 143 -7.51 -5.01 -2.69
N GLY A 144 -7.05 -5.20 -3.93
CA GLY A 144 -7.20 -4.16 -4.95
C GLY A 144 -8.66 -3.84 -5.29
N VAL A 145 -8.94 -2.56 -5.54
CA VAL A 145 -10.15 -2.11 -6.23
C VAL A 145 -9.79 -1.98 -7.72
N ALA A 146 -10.65 -2.43 -8.63
CA ALA A 146 -10.50 -2.00 -10.01
C ALA A 146 -10.65 -0.49 -10.02
N GLN A 147 -9.70 0.26 -10.57
CA GLN A 147 -9.98 1.66 -10.88
C GLN A 147 -11.20 1.68 -11.80
N ASP A 148 -12.18 2.51 -11.45
CA ASP A 148 -13.54 2.50 -12.00
C ASP A 148 -13.51 2.29 -13.53
N SER A 149 -13.98 1.12 -13.96
CA SER A 149 -13.76 0.53 -15.28
C SER A 149 -14.64 1.11 -16.37
N SER A 150 -15.27 2.26 -16.14
CA SER A 150 -15.91 3.01 -17.23
C SER A 150 -14.87 3.55 -18.22
N CYS A 151 -13.65 3.82 -17.73
CA CYS A 151 -12.60 4.44 -18.53
C CYS A 151 -11.34 3.55 -18.57
N PRO A 152 -10.93 3.05 -19.76
CA PRO A 152 -9.76 2.18 -19.89
C PRO A 152 -8.40 2.91 -19.72
N HIS A 153 -8.42 4.22 -19.47
CA HIS A 153 -7.26 5.10 -19.30
C HIS A 153 -6.22 4.99 -20.43
N THR A 154 -6.70 4.77 -21.65
CA THR A 154 -5.86 4.70 -22.84
C THR A 154 -5.56 6.09 -23.42
N ASN A 155 -6.40 7.10 -23.16
CA ASN A 155 -6.17 8.45 -23.62
C ASN A 155 -5.52 9.30 -22.53
N LEU A 156 -4.20 9.45 -22.55
CA LEU A 156 -3.46 10.16 -21.51
C LEU A 156 -2.99 11.54 -21.96
N LYS A 157 -2.78 12.41 -20.98
CA LYS A 157 -2.08 13.68 -21.14
C LYS A 157 -1.05 13.84 -20.03
N ARG A 158 0.07 14.46 -20.39
CA ARG A 158 1.06 14.95 -19.43
C ARG A 158 0.83 16.43 -19.13
N ASP A 159 1.13 16.83 -17.91
CA ASP A 159 1.31 18.22 -17.50
C ASP A 159 2.63 18.30 -16.72
N PRO A 160 3.64 19.05 -17.21
CA PRO A 160 3.59 19.93 -18.38
C PRO A 160 3.54 19.20 -19.74
N PRO A 161 3.02 19.84 -20.82
CA PRO A 161 3.06 19.28 -22.19
C PRO A 161 4.50 19.14 -22.71
N LYS A 162 4.75 18.25 -23.70
CA LYS A 162 6.11 17.88 -24.18
C LYS A 162 6.91 19.07 -24.72
N ASP A 163 6.19 19.96 -25.36
CA ASP A 163 6.62 21.17 -26.02
C ASP A 163 6.42 22.41 -25.15
N GLU A 164 6.24 22.25 -23.83
CA GLU A 164 6.15 23.40 -22.93
C GLU A 164 7.43 24.25 -23.03
N HIS A 165 7.23 25.56 -23.13
CA HIS A 165 8.31 26.53 -23.20
C HIS A 165 9.24 26.42 -21.98
N GLU A 166 10.55 26.43 -22.18
CA GLU A 166 11.55 26.20 -21.10
C GLU A 166 11.38 27.19 -19.94
N ILE A 167 11.01 28.45 -20.22
CA ILE A 167 10.73 29.44 -19.16
C ILE A 167 9.62 28.96 -18.21
N ASN A 168 8.56 28.32 -18.72
CA ASN A 168 7.48 27.81 -17.89
C ASN A 168 7.96 26.66 -17.01
N GLN A 169 8.80 25.78 -17.55
CA GLN A 169 9.42 24.70 -16.78
C GLN A 169 10.30 25.25 -15.64
N GLN A 170 11.13 26.25 -15.93
CA GLN A 170 11.95 26.93 -14.92
C GLN A 170 11.10 27.61 -13.84
N VAL A 171 9.98 28.24 -14.24
CA VAL A 171 9.02 28.84 -13.29
C VAL A 171 8.41 27.77 -12.39
N ARG A 172 8.05 26.59 -12.91
CA ARG A 172 7.51 25.47 -12.12
C ARG A 172 8.52 24.96 -11.10
N ILE A 173 9.76 24.73 -11.52
CA ILE A 173 10.86 24.35 -10.62
C ILE A 173 11.06 25.41 -9.53
N SER A 174 11.11 26.69 -9.90
CA SER A 174 11.25 27.80 -8.94
C SER A 174 10.09 27.85 -7.94
N ARG A 175 8.85 27.60 -8.39
CA ARG A 175 7.67 27.53 -7.52
C ARG A 175 7.75 26.37 -6.54
N GLN A 176 8.17 25.19 -6.97
CA GLN A 176 8.32 24.03 -6.07
C GLN A 176 9.39 24.30 -4.99
N LYS A 177 10.54 24.87 -5.36
CA LYS A 177 11.57 25.29 -4.39
C LYS A 177 11.04 26.30 -3.37
N LYS A 178 10.32 27.33 -3.82
CA LYS A 178 9.68 28.31 -2.92
C LYS A 178 8.64 27.66 -1.99
N LEU A 179 7.89 26.69 -2.49
CA LEU A 179 6.91 25.96 -1.68
C LEU A 179 7.59 25.14 -0.59
N GLN A 180 8.67 24.41 -0.92
CA GLN A 180 9.48 23.68 0.06
C GLN A 180 10.02 24.64 1.13
N GLN A 181 10.64 25.76 0.74
CA GLN A 181 11.18 26.73 1.69
C GLN A 181 10.11 27.27 2.65
N ARG A 182 8.90 27.55 2.16
CA ARG A 182 7.77 27.97 3.01
C ARG A 182 7.35 26.89 4.00
N ARG A 183 7.37 25.62 3.57
CA ARG A 183 7.04 24.48 4.43
C ARG A 183 8.12 24.24 5.49
N GLU A 184 9.40 24.42 5.15
CA GLU A 184 10.50 24.37 6.12
C GLU A 184 10.39 25.47 7.17
N GLN A 185 10.16 26.73 6.74
CA GLN A 185 9.91 27.83 7.67
C GLN A 185 8.70 27.57 8.59
N LYS A 186 7.67 26.87 8.09
CA LYS A 186 6.53 26.47 8.92
C LYS A 186 6.94 25.42 9.95
N LEU A 187 7.77 24.45 9.58
CA LEU A 187 8.30 23.47 10.54
C LEU A 187 9.14 24.17 11.62
N ASP A 188 10.01 25.11 11.25
CA ASP A 188 10.83 25.87 12.20
C ASP A 188 9.95 26.62 13.21
N ARG A 189 8.88 27.29 12.73
CA ARG A 189 7.89 27.93 13.61
C ARG A 189 7.18 26.95 14.53
N MET A 190 6.88 25.73 14.06
CA MET A 190 6.26 24.70 14.90
C MET A 190 7.21 24.23 16.00
N VAL A 191 8.49 24.03 15.67
CA VAL A 191 9.54 23.66 16.63
C VAL A 191 9.78 24.79 17.63
N ASP A 192 9.85 26.04 17.19
CA ASP A 192 9.96 27.21 18.07
C ASP A 192 8.78 27.32 19.03
N LYS A 193 7.57 27.06 18.55
CA LYS A 193 6.37 27.03 19.39
C LYS A 193 6.46 25.91 20.43
N ALA A 194 6.90 24.71 20.04
CA ALA A 194 7.10 23.59 20.95
C ALA A 194 8.16 23.90 22.02
N ASN A 195 9.25 24.57 21.64
CA ASN A 195 10.31 24.98 22.57
C ASN A 195 9.85 26.01 23.61
N LYS A 196 8.90 26.87 23.26
CA LYS A 196 8.34 27.93 24.12
C LYS A 196 7.15 27.47 24.99
N ALA A 197 6.69 26.23 24.83
CA ALA A 197 5.57 25.71 25.62
C ALA A 197 5.95 25.56 27.10
N ASN A 198 5.07 26.00 27.99
CA ASN A 198 5.31 26.01 29.44
C ASN A 198 4.96 24.70 30.13
N SER A 199 4.01 23.92 29.57
CA SER A 199 3.62 22.61 30.11
C SER A 199 4.37 21.47 29.41
N PRO A 200 4.85 20.46 30.15
CA PRO A 200 5.41 19.24 29.56
C PRO A 200 4.45 18.51 28.60
N SER A 201 3.15 18.44 28.91
CA SER A 201 2.17 17.78 28.04
C SER A 201 1.97 18.52 26.72
N GLU A 202 1.83 19.85 26.77
CA GLU A 202 1.67 20.68 25.57
C GLU A 202 2.94 20.63 24.70
N LYS A 203 4.12 20.64 25.34
CA LYS A 203 5.40 20.51 24.64
C LYS A 203 5.47 19.20 23.86
N GLN A 204 5.06 18.09 24.48
CA GLN A 204 5.03 16.78 23.82
C GLN A 204 4.09 16.78 22.60
N GLU A 205 2.86 17.26 22.76
CA GLU A 205 1.88 17.31 21.67
C GLU A 205 2.37 18.14 20.47
N LEU A 206 2.99 19.29 20.74
CA LEU A 206 3.54 20.17 19.70
C LEU A 206 4.74 19.54 18.98
N PHE A 207 5.62 18.84 19.69
CA PHE A 207 6.72 18.10 19.05
C PHE A 207 6.21 16.92 18.23
N GLU A 208 5.20 16.19 18.69
CA GLU A 208 4.58 15.11 17.91
C GLU A 208 3.94 15.64 16.62
N ALA A 209 3.28 16.79 16.68
CA ALA A 209 2.74 17.46 15.51
C ALA A 209 3.85 17.92 14.54
N ALA A 210 4.95 18.49 15.06
CA ALA A 210 6.11 18.88 14.26
C ALA A 210 6.78 17.67 13.60
N LEU A 211 6.93 16.55 14.32
CA LEU A 211 7.52 15.33 13.79
C LEU A 211 6.67 14.70 12.66
N LYS A 212 5.34 14.70 12.83
CA LYS A 212 4.41 14.27 11.77
C LYS A 212 4.56 15.16 10.53
N TYR A 213 4.65 16.47 10.72
CA TYR A 213 4.83 17.43 9.64
C TYR A 213 6.20 17.29 8.95
N ASP A 214 7.28 17.11 9.71
CA ASP A 214 8.64 16.85 9.18
C ASP A 214 8.65 15.59 8.30
N THR A 215 7.99 14.52 8.77
CA THR A 215 7.86 13.27 8.01
C THR A 215 7.15 13.49 6.66
N LEU A 216 6.11 14.34 6.63
CA LEU A 216 5.40 14.68 5.39
C LEU A 216 6.28 15.46 4.40
N ILE A 217 7.05 16.44 4.88
CA ILE A 217 7.87 17.29 3.99
C ILE A 217 9.22 16.65 3.61
N LYS A 218 9.62 15.57 4.29
CA LYS A 218 10.87 14.83 4.00
C LYS A 218 10.92 14.29 2.57
N GLY A 219 9.78 13.87 2.02
CA GLY A 219 9.64 13.46 0.61
C GLY A 219 10.01 14.59 -0.35
N GLU A 220 9.33 15.73 -0.18
CA GLU A 220 9.51 16.91 -1.02
C GLU A 220 10.94 17.47 -0.95
N ARG A 221 11.55 17.48 0.25
CA ARG A 221 12.96 17.85 0.43
C ARG A 221 13.89 16.99 -0.43
N PHE A 222 13.63 15.69 -0.46
CA PHE A 222 14.42 14.75 -1.20
C PHE A 222 14.22 14.90 -2.72
N GLU A 223 12.98 15.09 -3.18
CA GLU A 223 12.66 15.39 -4.58
C GLU A 223 13.40 16.63 -5.09
N VAL A 224 13.34 17.75 -4.34
CA VAL A 224 14.03 18.98 -4.74
C VAL A 224 15.55 18.80 -4.75
N LYS A 225 16.10 18.09 -3.76
CA LYS A 225 17.53 17.74 -3.75
C LYS A 225 17.93 16.93 -4.99
N VAL A 226 17.14 15.92 -5.37
CA VAL A 226 17.37 15.12 -6.59
C VAL A 226 17.26 16.00 -7.83
N ALA A 227 16.26 16.87 -7.91
CA ALA A 227 16.07 17.79 -9.02
C ALA A 227 17.28 18.74 -9.20
N GLU A 228 17.84 19.24 -8.10
CA GLU A 228 19.02 20.10 -8.12
C GLU A 228 20.29 19.34 -8.55
N GLN A 229 20.54 18.17 -7.95
CA GLN A 229 21.71 17.35 -8.27
C GLN A 229 21.72 16.85 -9.71
N THR A 230 20.55 16.74 -10.33
CA THR A 230 20.38 16.16 -11.67
C THR A 230 20.04 17.21 -12.73
N GLN A 231 20.09 18.49 -12.38
CA GLN A 231 19.74 19.61 -13.26
C GLN A 231 18.42 19.38 -13.98
N ALA A 232 17.35 19.13 -13.18
CA ALA A 232 16.03 18.79 -13.69
C ALA A 232 15.57 19.75 -14.79
N LYS A 233 15.06 19.17 -15.87
CA LYS A 233 14.32 19.89 -16.91
C LYS A 233 12.89 20.13 -16.46
N GLU A 234 12.25 19.12 -15.88
CA GLU A 234 10.88 19.16 -15.39
C GLU A 234 10.78 18.50 -14.02
N VAL A 235 9.77 18.91 -13.27
CA VAL A 235 9.45 18.38 -11.93
C VAL A 235 7.95 18.22 -11.80
N ALA A 236 7.51 17.25 -11.00
CA ALA A 236 6.10 16.97 -10.73
C ALA A 236 5.27 16.79 -12.01
N VAL A 237 5.73 15.93 -12.91
CA VAL A 237 5.07 15.66 -14.20
C VAL A 237 3.87 14.75 -13.97
N LYS A 238 2.66 15.29 -14.12
CA LYS A 238 1.41 14.58 -13.89
C LYS A 238 0.88 13.95 -15.15
N ILE A 239 0.54 12.67 -15.07
CA ILE A 239 -0.13 11.92 -16.13
C ILE A 239 -1.60 11.77 -15.76
N THR A 240 -2.45 12.40 -16.55
CA THR A 240 -3.89 12.44 -16.31
C THR A 240 -4.62 11.77 -17.47
N CYS A 241 -5.64 10.98 -17.19
CA CYS A 241 -6.53 10.48 -18.22
C CYS A 241 -7.42 11.62 -18.75
N ARG A 242 -7.49 11.78 -20.07
CA ARG A 242 -8.32 12.82 -20.70
C ARG A 242 -9.81 12.52 -20.58
N ASP A 243 -10.18 11.24 -20.59
CA ASP A 243 -11.58 10.83 -20.66
C ASP A 243 -12.29 10.97 -19.30
N CYS A 244 -11.60 10.63 -18.20
CA CYS A 244 -12.17 10.71 -16.85
C CYS A 244 -11.53 11.76 -15.93
N GLY A 245 -10.42 12.38 -16.32
CA GLY A 245 -9.71 13.38 -15.50
C GLY A 245 -8.89 12.81 -14.35
N LEU A 246 -8.82 11.49 -14.18
CA LEU A 246 -8.06 10.85 -13.10
C LEU A 246 -6.54 11.04 -13.30
N VAL A 247 -5.83 11.42 -12.25
CA VAL A 247 -4.36 11.40 -12.23
C VAL A 247 -3.91 9.95 -12.05
N ILE A 248 -3.32 9.40 -13.10
CA ILE A 248 -2.86 8.01 -13.17
C ILE A 248 -1.53 7.84 -12.45
N GLN A 249 -0.63 8.81 -12.64
CA GLN A 249 0.69 8.83 -12.02
C GLN A 249 1.23 10.26 -11.97
N GLU A 250 2.11 10.53 -11.01
CA GLU A 250 2.96 11.70 -10.97
C GLU A 250 4.42 11.23 -10.95
N PHE A 251 5.25 11.78 -11.84
CA PHE A 251 6.68 11.51 -11.88
C PHE A 251 7.43 12.71 -11.30
N ASP A 252 8.31 12.45 -10.35
CA ASP A 252 8.86 13.53 -9.51
C ASP A 252 9.85 14.44 -10.27
N VAL A 253 10.79 13.86 -11.02
CA VAL A 253 11.86 14.61 -11.68
C VAL A 253 12.15 14.04 -13.07
N VAL A 254 12.38 14.91 -14.06
CA VAL A 254 12.86 14.54 -15.39
C VAL A 254 14.14 15.31 -15.68
N THR A 255 15.24 14.61 -15.98
CA THR A 255 16.53 15.23 -16.28
C THR A 255 16.55 15.85 -17.68
N ARG A 256 17.54 16.69 -17.96
CA ARG A 256 17.76 17.23 -19.31
C ARG A 256 18.05 16.15 -20.36
N GLU A 257 18.63 15.01 -19.96
CA GLU A 257 18.84 13.87 -20.86
C GLU A 257 17.57 13.01 -21.07
N GLY A 258 16.44 13.37 -20.44
CA GLY A 258 15.19 12.64 -20.58
C GLY A 258 15.08 11.40 -19.68
N VAL A 259 15.92 11.29 -18.64
CA VAL A 259 15.78 10.24 -17.62
C VAL A 259 14.73 10.67 -16.60
N VAL A 260 13.76 9.80 -16.35
CA VAL A 260 12.72 10.02 -15.33
C VAL A 260 13.21 9.46 -14.00
N LYS A 261 13.01 10.21 -12.92
CA LYS A 261 13.39 9.83 -11.56
C LYS A 261 12.19 9.87 -10.64
N GLU A 262 11.88 8.70 -10.09
CA GLU A 262 10.87 8.49 -9.07
C GLU A 262 11.56 8.49 -7.69
N CYS A 263 11.30 9.50 -6.88
CA CYS A 263 12.01 9.79 -5.63
C CYS A 263 11.33 9.13 -4.43
N LYS A 264 12.12 8.46 -3.58
CA LYS A 264 11.60 7.78 -2.38
C LYS A 264 12.48 8.08 -1.18
N ALA A 265 12.04 9.04 -0.36
CA ALA A 265 12.77 9.52 0.81
C ALA A 265 12.72 8.58 2.03
N SER A 266 11.83 7.59 2.02
CA SER A 266 11.67 6.64 3.12
C SER A 266 11.51 5.20 2.64
N TRP A 267 11.96 4.29 3.48
CA TRP A 267 11.96 2.85 3.23
C TRP A 267 10.55 2.26 3.35
N GLY A 268 10.14 1.44 2.38
CA GLY A 268 8.96 0.58 2.49
C GLY A 268 7.98 0.61 1.32
N GLN A 269 7.93 1.69 0.55
CA GLN A 269 6.78 1.97 -0.34
C GLN A 269 6.90 1.49 -1.80
N VAL A 270 8.09 1.15 -2.31
CA VAL A 270 8.18 0.69 -3.71
C VAL A 270 7.95 -0.81 -3.79
N GLY A 271 6.86 -1.20 -4.46
CA GLY A 271 6.64 -2.56 -4.96
C GLY A 271 7.19 -2.72 -6.37
N LEU A 272 7.72 -3.90 -6.71
CA LEU A 272 8.25 -4.18 -8.05
C LEU A 272 7.19 -4.03 -9.15
N SER A 273 5.94 -4.38 -8.86
CA SER A 273 4.80 -4.21 -9.76
C SER A 273 4.50 -2.75 -10.06
N GLN A 274 4.52 -1.89 -9.03
CA GLN A 274 4.33 -0.46 -9.19
C GLN A 274 5.40 0.13 -10.12
N PHE A 275 6.67 -0.17 -9.85
CA PHE A 275 7.77 0.34 -10.67
C PHE A 275 7.71 -0.13 -12.13
N LYS A 276 7.32 -1.40 -12.38
CA LYS A 276 7.13 -1.90 -13.75
C LYS A 276 6.00 -1.16 -14.49
N ARG A 277 4.91 -0.80 -13.79
CA ARG A 277 3.83 0.00 -14.38
C ARG A 277 4.30 1.41 -14.70
N GLU A 278 5.04 2.03 -13.81
CA GLU A 278 5.64 3.36 -14.02
C GLU A 278 6.58 3.35 -15.24
N GLU A 279 7.42 2.32 -15.39
CA GLU A 279 8.28 2.14 -16.56
C GLU A 279 7.49 1.97 -17.87
N GLN A 280 6.48 1.09 -17.89
CA GLN A 280 5.64 0.89 -19.07
C GLN A 280 4.88 2.17 -19.44
N LEU A 281 4.36 2.89 -18.45
CA LEU A 281 3.68 4.17 -18.64
C LEU A 281 4.61 5.22 -19.24
N ALA A 282 5.84 5.33 -18.72
CA ALA A 282 6.82 6.30 -19.20
C ALA A 282 7.19 6.06 -20.67
N GLN A 283 7.30 4.79 -21.09
CA GLN A 283 7.65 4.42 -22.46
C GLN A 283 6.55 4.71 -23.49
N ARG A 284 5.35 5.11 -23.07
CA ARG A 284 4.26 5.41 -24.01
C ARG A 284 4.57 6.66 -24.86
N PRO A 285 4.29 6.63 -26.18
CA PRO A 285 4.51 7.78 -27.07
C PRO A 285 3.81 9.07 -26.65
N ASP A 286 2.65 8.97 -26.01
CA ASP A 286 1.85 10.11 -25.52
C ASP A 286 2.29 10.62 -24.13
N VAL A 287 3.25 9.94 -23.48
CA VAL A 287 3.77 10.27 -22.15
C VAL A 287 5.19 10.86 -22.23
N PHE A 288 6.24 10.03 -22.36
CA PHE A 288 7.61 10.49 -22.63
C PHE A 288 8.12 9.93 -23.95
N GLY A 289 7.96 8.63 -24.16
CA GLY A 289 8.17 7.97 -25.45
C GLY A 289 9.00 6.69 -25.34
N PRO A 290 9.10 5.93 -26.44
CA PRO A 290 9.86 4.69 -26.45
C PRO A 290 11.31 4.91 -26.03
N GLY A 291 11.83 4.03 -25.17
CA GLY A 291 13.21 4.10 -24.67
C GLY A 291 13.42 5.04 -23.48
N THR A 292 12.39 5.72 -22.97
CA THR A 292 12.49 6.48 -21.72
C THR A 292 12.90 5.57 -20.56
N VAL A 293 13.96 5.97 -19.86
CA VAL A 293 14.49 5.26 -18.70
C VAL A 293 13.91 5.86 -17.42
N VAL A 294 13.42 4.99 -16.52
CA VAL A 294 12.94 5.37 -15.19
C VAL A 294 13.91 4.84 -14.14
N HIS A 295 14.41 5.72 -13.27
CA HIS A 295 15.23 5.37 -12.11
C HIS A 295 14.48 5.66 -10.81
N VAL A 296 14.60 4.77 -9.82
CA VAL A 296 14.21 5.06 -8.44
C VAL A 296 15.36 5.80 -7.77
N ALA A 297 15.13 7.07 -7.44
CA ALA A 297 16.07 7.87 -6.66
C ALA A 297 15.86 7.60 -5.17
N VAL A 298 16.93 7.27 -4.44
CA VAL A 298 16.90 6.96 -3.00
C VAL A 298 18.01 7.68 -2.24
N PRO A 299 17.87 7.90 -0.93
CA PRO A 299 18.95 8.44 -0.11
C PRO A 299 20.22 7.57 -0.15
N LYS A 300 21.39 8.20 0.00
CA LYS A 300 22.67 7.49 0.11
C LYS A 300 22.67 6.40 1.19
N GLY A 301 23.28 5.26 0.88
CA GLY A 301 23.37 4.10 1.77
C GLY A 301 22.09 3.25 1.84
N GLN A 302 21.05 3.59 1.08
CA GLN A 302 19.78 2.87 1.08
C GLN A 302 19.60 1.91 -0.10
N ARG A 303 20.49 1.94 -1.09
CA ARG A 303 20.44 1.07 -2.27
C ARG A 303 20.47 -0.41 -1.92
N SER A 304 21.39 -0.81 -1.04
CA SER A 304 21.61 -2.23 -0.68
C SER A 304 20.37 -2.87 -0.03
N ASN A 305 19.62 -2.10 0.74
CA ASN A 305 18.37 -2.56 1.32
C ASN A 305 17.35 -2.84 0.20
N LEU A 306 17.31 -1.99 -0.84
CA LEU A 306 16.31 -2.00 -1.92
C LEU A 306 16.59 -3.17 -2.85
N GLU A 307 17.86 -3.34 -3.20
CA GLU A 307 18.38 -4.49 -3.93
C GLU A 307 18.09 -5.82 -3.22
N LYS A 308 18.12 -5.88 -1.88
CA LYS A 308 17.72 -7.11 -1.15
C LYS A 308 16.23 -7.43 -1.29
N LYS A 309 15.36 -6.43 -1.32
CA LYS A 309 13.90 -6.60 -1.52
C LYS A 309 13.61 -7.05 -2.95
N PHE A 310 14.22 -6.40 -3.94
CA PHE A 310 14.06 -6.75 -5.36
C PHE A 310 14.79 -8.03 -5.77
N GLY A 311 15.88 -8.39 -5.08
CA GLY A 311 16.70 -9.56 -5.36
C GLY A 311 16.02 -10.90 -5.09
N LYS A 312 14.85 -10.91 -4.44
CA LYS A 312 13.99 -12.09 -4.31
C LYS A 312 13.09 -12.34 -5.53
N GLU A 313 12.97 -11.40 -6.48
CA GLU A 313 11.96 -11.41 -7.57
C GLU A 313 12.53 -11.24 -9.01
N ASN A 314 13.72 -11.80 -9.33
CA ASN A 314 14.44 -11.78 -10.63
C ASN A 314 15.34 -10.54 -10.93
N LYS A 315 16.58 -10.82 -11.38
CA LYS A 315 17.81 -10.09 -10.98
C LYS A 315 18.57 -9.14 -11.95
N PRO A 316 18.41 -9.05 -13.29
CA PRO A 316 19.32 -8.19 -14.09
C PRO A 316 18.82 -6.77 -14.41
N HIS A 317 17.51 -6.52 -14.46
CA HIS A 317 17.00 -5.25 -15.02
C HIS A 317 16.97 -4.05 -14.05
N MET A 318 17.18 -4.26 -12.74
CA MET A 318 16.91 -3.23 -11.71
C MET A 318 18.17 -2.59 -11.10
N SER A 319 19.35 -3.24 -11.16
CA SER A 319 20.58 -2.71 -10.55
C SER A 319 21.07 -1.41 -11.21
N GLY A 320 20.76 -1.22 -12.50
CA GLY A 320 20.98 0.04 -13.21
C GLY A 320 19.91 1.10 -12.97
N LYS A 321 18.78 0.73 -12.35
CA LYS A 321 17.59 1.58 -12.19
C LYS A 321 17.41 2.16 -10.79
N ILE A 322 18.29 1.87 -9.84
CA ILE A 322 18.27 2.48 -8.50
C ILE A 322 19.48 3.40 -8.39
N GLN A 323 19.23 4.68 -8.08
CA GLN A 323 20.28 5.69 -8.02
C GLN A 323 20.26 6.41 -6.68
N GLU A 324 21.43 6.50 -6.04
CA GLU A 324 21.57 7.19 -4.76
C GLU A 324 21.82 8.69 -4.95
N HIS A 325 21.24 9.50 -4.09
CA HIS A 325 21.30 10.96 -4.10
C HIS A 325 21.48 11.54 -2.68
#